data_AF-A0A1H3HFL0-F1
#
_entry.id   AF-A0A1H3HFL0-F1
#
_cell.length_a   1.000
_cell.length_b   1.000
_cell.length_c   1.000
_cell.angle_alpha   90.00
_cell.angle_beta   90.00
_cell.angle_gamma   90.00
#
_symmetry.space_group_name_H-M   'P 1'
#
loop_
_entity.id
_entity.type
_entity.pdbx_description
1 polymer ?
#
loop_
_entity_poly.entity_id
_entity_poly.type
_entity_poly.pdbx_seq_one_letter_code
_entity_poly.pdbx_strand_id
1 'polypeptide(L)'
;MPESNPYEVLIVGGGMAGLSAATFTARAGLDTVVVAAGESILKRNAHVENYLGFPAGINPRLLLEMGRSQATRNGADLRRGRVTRLEDVSDLDPIDGTDGGDRAGRTDRDETDREPRFRAVLEREETTEDDDGDGRAPETILAERVIATSWSDASYLDPVGADLRAAGSKTYVEDDGHGRTSVEGLYVAGRLAERYHQAIVAAGDGAETAITLIHDAEVPFYHDWIAPEGYFTDRGREVPPGCEEIAETERRARERESLAAMREYLAEPHGERQRTHPSLVDDDRGRIPEE
;
A
#
# COMPACT_ATOMS: atom_id res chain seq x y z
N MET A 1 -20.18 17.77 -3.40
CA MET A 1 -18.79 17.79 -2.89
C MET A 1 -17.94 17.46 -4.09
N PRO A 2 -16.90 18.22 -4.44
CA PRO A 2 -16.10 17.92 -5.63
C PRO A 2 -15.50 16.53 -5.47
N GLU A 3 -15.91 15.60 -6.34
CA GLU A 3 -15.40 14.24 -6.33
C GLU A 3 -13.97 14.27 -6.82
N SER A 4 -13.03 13.84 -5.97
CA SER A 4 -11.62 13.86 -6.32
C SER A 4 -11.35 12.85 -7.45
N ASN A 5 -10.61 13.26 -8.48
CA ASN A 5 -10.16 12.42 -9.60
C ASN A 5 -9.80 10.99 -9.14
N PRO A 6 -10.24 9.90 -9.77
CA PRO A 6 -9.87 8.55 -9.34
C PRO A 6 -8.36 8.36 -9.21
N TYR A 7 -7.97 7.50 -8.27
CA TYR A 7 -6.59 7.05 -8.14
C TYR A 7 -6.25 6.07 -9.27
N GLU A 8 -5.02 6.09 -9.78
CA GLU A 8 -4.57 5.06 -10.72
C GLU A 8 -4.43 3.70 -10.01
N VAL A 9 -4.08 3.72 -8.72
CA VAL A 9 -3.92 2.50 -7.90
C VAL A 9 -4.51 2.69 -6.50
N LEU A 10 -5.46 1.82 -6.15
CA LEU A 10 -5.90 1.61 -4.78
C LEU A 10 -5.24 0.35 -4.20
N ILE A 11 -4.61 0.46 -3.05
CA ILE A 11 -4.07 -0.67 -2.30
C ILE A 11 -4.92 -0.91 -1.06
N VAL A 12 -5.54 -2.08 -0.95
CA VAL A 12 -6.36 -2.45 0.20
C VAL A 12 -5.52 -3.25 1.18
N GLY A 13 -5.00 -2.57 2.21
CA GLY A 13 -4.20 -3.17 3.28
C GLY A 13 -2.88 -2.45 3.54
N GLY A 14 -2.64 -2.05 4.80
CA GLY A 14 -1.42 -1.37 5.24
C GLY A 14 -0.39 -2.29 5.91
N GLY A 15 -0.29 -3.54 5.44
CA GLY A 15 0.75 -4.50 5.85
C GLY A 15 2.00 -4.40 4.97
N MET A 16 2.98 -5.28 5.17
CA MET A 16 4.24 -5.23 4.40
C MET A 16 4.04 -5.43 2.89
N ALA A 17 3.06 -6.25 2.48
CA ALA A 17 2.71 -6.40 1.07
C ALA A 17 2.22 -5.08 0.47
N GLY A 18 1.19 -4.47 1.07
CA GLY A 18 0.63 -3.21 0.58
C GLY A 18 1.61 -2.03 0.66
N LEU A 19 2.42 -1.92 1.71
CA LEU A 19 3.43 -0.84 1.82
C LEU A 19 4.57 -1.00 0.80
N SER A 20 4.98 -2.23 0.53
CA SER A 20 5.94 -2.52 -0.54
C SER A 20 5.34 -2.17 -1.90
N ALA A 21 4.14 -2.68 -2.20
CA ALA A 21 3.43 -2.37 -3.44
C ALA A 21 3.27 -0.86 -3.65
N ALA A 22 2.87 -0.13 -2.62
CA ALA A 22 2.70 1.33 -2.66
C ALA A 22 3.99 2.07 -2.98
N THR A 23 5.11 1.60 -2.43
CA THR A 23 6.43 2.17 -2.72
C THR A 23 6.75 2.00 -4.20
N PHE A 24 6.46 0.84 -4.80
CA PHE A 24 6.75 0.60 -6.21
C PHE A 24 5.83 1.38 -7.15
N THR A 25 4.50 1.35 -6.91
CA THR A 25 3.56 2.07 -7.78
C THR A 25 3.74 3.58 -7.70
N ALA A 26 3.96 4.14 -6.50
CA ALA A 26 4.21 5.57 -6.35
C ALA A 26 5.53 5.99 -7.01
N ARG A 27 6.58 5.16 -6.94
CA ARG A 27 7.85 5.41 -7.65
C ARG A 27 7.73 5.36 -9.16
N ALA A 28 6.79 4.58 -9.69
CA ALA A 28 6.45 4.60 -11.12
C ALA A 28 5.70 5.88 -11.54
N GLY A 29 5.35 6.74 -10.58
CA GLY A 29 4.60 7.97 -10.80
C GLY A 29 3.09 7.76 -10.89
N LEU A 30 2.57 6.59 -10.48
CA LEU A 30 1.13 6.33 -10.42
C LEU A 30 0.51 7.01 -9.21
N ASP A 31 -0.66 7.63 -9.38
CA ASP A 31 -1.47 8.12 -8.27
C ASP A 31 -1.96 6.96 -7.39
N THR A 32 -1.23 6.72 -6.30
CA THR A 32 -1.41 5.57 -5.42
C THR A 32 -2.00 5.98 -4.07
N VAL A 33 -3.05 5.29 -3.64
CA VAL A 33 -3.57 5.37 -2.26
C VAL A 33 -3.55 4.01 -1.57
N VAL A 34 -3.15 4.00 -0.31
CA VAL A 34 -3.27 2.82 0.58
C VAL A 34 -4.39 3.06 1.57
N VAL A 35 -5.38 2.17 1.60
CA VAL A 35 -6.44 2.17 2.61
C VAL A 35 -6.14 1.11 3.66
N ALA A 36 -6.04 1.52 4.92
CA ALA A 36 -5.67 0.62 6.02
C ALA A 36 -6.37 0.92 7.34
N ALA A 37 -6.94 -0.11 7.97
CA ALA A 37 -7.55 -0.03 9.31
C ALA A 37 -6.52 0.00 10.44
N GLY A 38 -5.22 -0.16 10.13
CA GLY A 38 -4.15 -0.18 11.14
C GLY A 38 -3.97 -1.51 11.89
N GLU A 39 -4.65 -2.57 11.46
CA GLU A 39 -4.75 -3.86 12.18
C GLU A 39 -3.75 -4.93 11.73
N SER A 40 -2.61 -4.54 11.14
CA SER A 40 -1.59 -5.48 10.68
C SER A 40 -1.23 -6.49 11.78
N ILE A 41 -1.36 -7.79 11.48
CA ILE A 41 -1.01 -8.87 12.42
C ILE A 41 0.43 -8.76 12.92
N LEU A 42 1.31 -8.15 12.12
CA LEU A 42 2.71 -7.93 12.45
C LEU A 42 2.85 -7.10 13.75
N LYS A 43 1.98 -6.11 13.98
CA LYS A 43 1.98 -5.27 15.20
C LYS A 43 1.80 -6.06 16.49
N ARG A 44 1.17 -7.23 16.41
CA ARG A 44 0.88 -8.09 17.56
C ARG A 44 2.10 -8.88 18.04
N ASN A 45 3.15 -8.97 17.24
CA ASN A 45 4.35 -9.74 17.57
C ASN A 45 5.31 -8.93 18.44
N ALA A 46 6.10 -9.60 19.28
CA ALA A 46 7.08 -8.94 20.13
C ALA A 46 8.22 -8.31 19.30
N HIS A 47 8.80 -9.10 18.39
CA HIS A 47 9.99 -8.73 17.62
C HIS A 47 10.03 -9.48 16.28
N VAL A 48 10.75 -8.93 15.28
CA VAL A 48 10.97 -9.57 13.97
C VAL A 48 12.47 -9.77 13.78
N GLU A 49 12.91 -11.03 13.75
CA GLU A 49 14.34 -11.40 13.70
C GLU A 49 14.88 -11.62 12.28
N ASN A 50 14.01 -11.85 11.30
CA ASN A 50 14.38 -12.38 9.99
C ASN A 50 14.03 -11.47 8.81
N TYR A 51 13.88 -10.16 9.05
CA TYR A 51 13.72 -9.17 7.99
C TYR A 51 15.11 -8.66 7.54
N LEU A 52 15.47 -8.92 6.28
CA LEU A 52 16.78 -8.55 5.72
C LEU A 52 17.03 -7.04 5.89
N GLY A 53 18.25 -6.69 6.30
CA GLY A 53 18.65 -5.30 6.59
C GLY A 53 18.63 -4.94 8.07
N PHE A 54 18.02 -5.77 8.93
CA PHE A 54 18.00 -5.57 10.38
C PHE A 54 18.75 -6.71 11.09
N PRO A 55 20.09 -6.59 11.27
CA PRO A 55 20.93 -7.70 11.74
C PRO A 55 20.65 -8.16 13.17
N ALA A 56 20.03 -7.30 13.99
CA ALA A 56 19.59 -7.61 15.35
C ALA A 56 18.06 -7.68 15.45
N GLY A 57 17.37 -7.85 14.32
CA GLY A 57 15.94 -7.74 14.20
C GLY A 57 15.42 -6.30 14.36
N ILE A 58 14.10 -6.16 14.35
CA ILE A 58 13.41 -4.87 14.47
C ILE A 58 12.07 -5.01 15.21
N ASN A 59 11.70 -3.94 15.91
CA ASN A 59 10.36 -3.77 16.45
C ASN A 59 9.32 -3.74 15.30
N PRO A 60 8.34 -4.68 15.24
CA PRO A 60 7.41 -4.75 14.11
C PRO A 60 6.52 -3.52 13.88
N ARG A 61 6.26 -2.70 14.91
CA ARG A 61 5.49 -1.45 14.74
C ARG A 61 6.35 -0.39 14.06
N LEU A 62 7.61 -0.27 14.47
CA LEU A 62 8.59 0.59 13.83
C LEU A 62 8.84 0.17 12.37
N LEU A 63 8.94 -1.13 12.08
CA LEU A 63 9.07 -1.62 10.70
C LEU A 63 7.91 -1.15 9.80
N LEU A 64 6.67 -1.21 10.31
CA LEU A 64 5.50 -0.71 9.58
C LEU A 64 5.49 0.81 9.45
N GLU A 65 5.92 1.54 10.47
CA GLU A 65 6.04 3.00 10.44
C GLU A 65 7.07 3.47 9.40
N MET A 66 8.25 2.84 9.39
CA MET A 66 9.28 3.10 8.39
C MET A 66 8.77 2.76 6.98
N GLY A 67 8.05 1.64 6.82
CA GLY A 67 7.43 1.28 5.54
C GLY A 67 6.38 2.29 5.05
N ARG A 68 5.54 2.81 5.95
CA ARG A 68 4.58 3.90 5.64
C ARG A 68 5.29 5.17 5.22
N SER A 69 6.32 5.56 5.97
CA SER A 69 7.11 6.75 5.69
C SER A 69 7.83 6.64 4.35
N GLN A 70 8.32 5.45 4.01
CA GLN A 70 8.90 5.17 2.70
C GLN A 70 7.85 5.29 1.58
N ALA A 71 6.67 4.70 1.74
CA ALA A 71 5.60 4.80 0.73
C ALA A 71 5.19 6.27 0.50
N THR A 72 4.94 7.03 1.58
CA THR A 72 4.58 8.46 1.50
C THR A 72 5.69 9.32 0.91
N ARG A 73 6.96 9.05 1.28
CA ARG A 73 8.11 9.75 0.67
C ARG A 73 8.17 9.58 -0.85
N ASN A 74 7.72 8.43 -1.37
CA ASN A 74 7.66 8.17 -2.81
C ASN A 74 6.36 8.67 -3.47
N GLY A 75 5.45 9.30 -2.72
CA GLY A 75 4.23 9.92 -3.23
C GLY A 75 2.95 9.10 -3.01
N ALA A 76 2.96 8.01 -2.22
CA ALA A 76 1.73 7.29 -1.90
C ALA A 76 0.91 8.03 -0.83
N ASP A 77 -0.39 8.15 -1.07
CA ASP A 77 -1.34 8.63 -0.07
C ASP A 77 -1.69 7.50 0.91
N LEU A 78 -1.86 7.84 2.18
CA LEU A 78 -2.29 6.91 3.22
C LEU A 78 -3.64 7.35 3.77
N ARG A 79 -4.64 6.46 3.68
CA ARG A 79 -5.98 6.68 4.21
C ARG A 79 -6.29 5.63 5.26
N ARG A 80 -6.74 6.10 6.42
CA ARG A 80 -7.25 5.23 7.47
C ARG A 80 -8.67 4.82 7.09
N GLY A 81 -8.96 3.52 7.17
CA GLY A 81 -10.28 2.99 6.87
C GLY A 81 -10.27 1.49 6.63
N ARG A 82 -11.45 0.87 6.72
CA ARG A 82 -11.65 -0.52 6.32
C ARG A 82 -12.49 -0.54 5.06
N VAL A 83 -11.97 -1.15 3.99
CA VAL A 83 -12.78 -1.44 2.81
C VAL A 83 -13.73 -2.58 3.16
N THR A 84 -15.02 -2.33 3.03
CA THR A 84 -16.10 -3.30 3.31
C THR A 84 -16.70 -3.86 2.02
N ARG A 85 -16.52 -3.15 0.91
CA ARG A 85 -16.98 -3.57 -0.40
C ARG A 85 -16.10 -2.99 -1.51
N LEU A 86 -15.84 -3.79 -2.54
CA LEU A 86 -15.31 -3.35 -3.81
C LEU A 86 -16.33 -3.66 -4.90
N GLU A 87 -16.63 -2.67 -5.73
CA GLU A 87 -17.61 -2.76 -6.82
C GLU A 87 -16.89 -2.46 -8.14
N ASP A 88 -17.19 -3.22 -9.21
CA ASP A 88 -16.82 -2.85 -10.58
C ASP A 88 -17.87 -1.85 -11.09
N VAL A 89 -17.40 -0.69 -11.51
CA VAL A 89 -18.21 0.44 -11.98
C VAL A 89 -17.92 0.78 -13.44
N SER A 90 -17.14 -0.05 -14.15
CA SER A 90 -16.77 0.20 -15.55
C SER A 90 -17.94 0.17 -16.53
N ASP A 91 -19.00 -0.57 -16.20
CA ASP A 91 -20.23 -0.67 -17.01
C ASP A 91 -21.33 0.32 -16.55
N LEU A 92 -21.07 1.15 -15.55
CA LEU A 92 -22.04 2.15 -15.09
C LEU A 92 -21.94 3.41 -15.96
N ASP A 93 -23.09 4.03 -16.25
CA ASP A 93 -23.11 5.36 -16.88
C ASP A 93 -22.17 6.31 -16.10
N PRO A 94 -21.42 7.19 -16.80
CA PRO A 94 -20.51 8.14 -16.16
C PRO A 94 -21.23 8.82 -15.00
N ILE A 95 -20.64 8.74 -13.81
CA ILE A 95 -21.21 9.34 -12.62
C ILE A 95 -21.32 10.85 -12.89
N ASP A 96 -22.55 11.38 -12.90
CA ASP A 96 -22.79 12.81 -13.11
C ASP A 96 -22.04 13.65 -12.04
N GLY A 97 -20.96 14.33 -12.44
CA GLY A 97 -20.37 15.44 -11.67
C GLY A 97 -18.89 15.33 -11.26
N THR A 98 -17.96 15.22 -12.22
CA THR A 98 -16.55 15.52 -11.99
C THR A 98 -16.31 17.03 -11.87
N ASP A 99 -16.32 17.55 -10.64
CA ASP A 99 -15.78 18.88 -10.34
C ASP A 99 -14.36 18.75 -9.76
N GLY A 100 -13.38 19.29 -10.48
CA GLY A 100 -11.95 19.23 -10.17
C GLY A 100 -11.61 19.80 -8.80
N GLY A 101 -11.36 18.90 -7.84
CA GLY A 101 -10.71 19.21 -6.57
C GLY A 101 -9.20 19.22 -6.73
N ASP A 102 -8.60 20.39 -6.47
CA ASP A 102 -7.18 20.70 -6.63
C ASP A 102 -6.30 19.81 -5.72
N ARG A 103 -5.71 18.74 -6.29
CA ARG A 103 -4.63 17.96 -5.65
C ARG A 103 -3.29 18.65 -5.94
N ALA A 104 -2.99 19.69 -5.16
CA ALA A 104 -1.79 20.50 -5.36
C ALA A 104 -0.49 19.67 -5.25
N GLY A 105 0.29 19.65 -6.33
CA GLY A 105 1.73 19.31 -6.29
C GLY A 105 2.23 18.13 -7.12
N ARG A 106 1.43 17.52 -8.00
CA ARG A 106 1.90 16.41 -8.86
C ARG A 106 2.20 16.87 -10.28
N THR A 107 3.34 16.44 -10.81
CA THR A 107 3.78 16.69 -12.20
C THR A 107 2.78 16.14 -13.21
N ASP A 108 2.25 17.07 -14.02
CA ASP A 108 1.56 16.97 -15.31
C ASP A 108 1.66 15.63 -16.09
N ARG A 109 1.09 14.54 -15.55
CA ARG A 109 0.50 13.50 -16.39
C ARG A 109 -0.97 13.86 -16.53
N ASP A 110 -1.25 14.53 -17.64
CA ASP A 110 -2.55 14.83 -18.24
C ASP A 110 -3.75 14.55 -17.31
N GLU A 111 -4.43 15.61 -16.90
CA GLU A 111 -5.77 15.56 -16.31
C GLU A 111 -6.80 15.11 -17.37
N THR A 112 -6.50 14.01 -18.08
CA THR A 112 -7.50 13.26 -18.82
C THR A 112 -8.54 12.79 -17.81
N ASP A 113 -9.82 12.98 -18.11
CA ASP A 113 -10.93 12.32 -17.41
C ASP A 113 -10.63 10.82 -17.34
N ARG A 114 -10.12 10.38 -16.18
CA ARG A 114 -9.82 8.96 -15.92
C ARG A 114 -11.12 8.32 -15.50
N GLU A 115 -11.57 7.32 -16.25
CA GLU A 115 -12.76 6.56 -15.88
C GLU A 115 -12.38 5.51 -14.83
N PRO A 116 -12.98 5.55 -13.62
CA PRO A 116 -12.72 4.54 -12.62
C PRO A 116 -13.29 3.20 -13.05
N ARG A 117 -12.55 2.11 -12.80
CA ARG A 117 -13.10 0.75 -12.88
C ARG A 117 -13.66 0.29 -11.55
N PHE A 118 -13.08 0.75 -10.43
CA PHE A 118 -13.43 0.27 -9.11
C PHE A 118 -13.95 1.37 -8.20
N ARG A 119 -14.96 1.05 -7.40
CA ARG A 119 -15.41 1.82 -6.24
C ARG A 119 -15.21 1.00 -4.98
N ALA A 120 -14.34 1.46 -4.08
CA ALA A 120 -14.18 0.90 -2.75
C ALA A 120 -15.05 1.66 -1.75
N VAL A 121 -15.87 0.94 -0.99
CA VAL A 121 -16.72 1.48 0.08
C VAL A 121 -16.03 1.29 1.43
N LEU A 122 -15.88 2.38 2.18
CA LEU A 122 -15.21 2.36 3.48
C LEU A 122 -16.24 2.25 4.61
N GLU A 123 -15.87 1.53 5.66
CA GLU A 123 -16.59 1.51 6.94
C GLU A 123 -16.62 2.93 7.55
N ARG A 124 -17.77 3.35 8.08
CA ARG A 124 -17.88 4.63 8.79
C ARG A 124 -17.13 4.54 10.12
N GLU A 125 -16.29 5.53 10.42
CA GLU A 125 -15.83 5.71 11.80
C GLU A 125 -17.05 6.17 12.64
N GLU A 126 -17.41 5.43 13.69
CA GLU A 126 -18.41 5.88 14.65
C GLU A 126 -17.89 7.14 15.33
N THR A 127 -18.40 8.31 14.94
CA THR A 127 -18.14 9.56 15.66
C THR A 127 -18.95 9.53 16.96
N THR A 128 -18.24 9.46 18.10
CA THR A 128 -18.83 9.84 19.38
C THR A 128 -19.19 11.31 19.35
N GLU A 129 -20.45 11.61 19.70
CA GLU A 129 -21.12 12.91 19.84
C GLU A 129 -22.00 13.32 18.64
N ASP A 130 -23.33 13.19 18.86
CA ASP A 130 -24.44 13.91 18.24
C ASP A 130 -24.45 14.03 16.70
N ASP A 131 -24.25 12.93 15.98
CA ASP A 131 -24.61 12.86 14.55
C ASP A 131 -26.10 12.46 14.42
N ASP A 132 -26.97 13.45 14.26
CA ASP A 132 -28.40 13.34 14.00
C ASP A 132 -28.65 12.62 12.65
N GLY A 133 -28.39 11.32 12.57
CA GLY A 133 -28.93 10.39 11.58
C GLY A 133 -28.98 10.87 10.12
N ASP A 134 -28.07 11.74 9.69
CA ASP A 134 -28.12 12.29 8.34
C ASP A 134 -27.67 11.20 7.36
N GLY A 135 -28.44 11.05 6.29
CA GLY A 135 -28.28 10.04 5.25
C GLY A 135 -27.04 10.25 4.39
N ARG A 136 -25.90 10.61 4.98
CA ARG A 136 -24.66 10.91 4.27
C ARG A 136 -24.15 9.66 3.58
N ALA A 137 -23.90 9.73 2.27
CA ALA A 137 -23.38 8.60 1.51
C ALA A 137 -22.11 8.03 2.19
N PRO A 138 -21.91 6.70 2.17
CA PRO A 138 -20.69 6.10 2.71
C PRO A 138 -19.45 6.70 2.02
N GLU A 139 -18.34 6.80 2.75
CA GLU A 139 -17.08 7.24 2.14
C GLU A 139 -16.67 6.22 1.07
N THR A 140 -16.29 6.71 -0.10
CA THR A 140 -15.85 5.87 -1.21
C THR A 140 -14.55 6.38 -1.81
N ILE A 141 -13.78 5.45 -2.38
CA ILE A 141 -12.57 5.72 -3.14
C ILE A 141 -12.74 5.11 -4.52
N LEU A 142 -12.53 5.92 -5.55
CA LEU A 142 -12.55 5.50 -6.94
C LEU A 142 -11.12 5.21 -7.40
N ALA A 143 -10.94 4.12 -8.14
CA ALA A 143 -9.64 3.76 -8.70
C ALA A 143 -9.73 3.00 -10.03
N GLU A 144 -8.70 3.10 -10.86
CA GLU A 144 -8.57 2.32 -12.09
C GLU A 144 -8.15 0.87 -11.82
N ARG A 145 -7.22 0.67 -10.87
CA ARG A 145 -6.65 -0.63 -10.54
C ARG A 145 -6.60 -0.82 -9.03
N VAL A 146 -6.68 -2.06 -8.58
CA VAL A 146 -6.69 -2.42 -7.16
C VAL A 146 -5.65 -3.50 -6.87
N ILE A 147 -4.84 -3.31 -5.82
CA ILE A 147 -4.05 -4.40 -5.23
C ILE A 147 -4.63 -4.76 -3.86
N ALA A 148 -5.25 -5.93 -3.78
CA ALA A 148 -5.80 -6.50 -2.55
C ALA A 148 -4.68 -7.18 -1.73
N THR A 149 -4.42 -6.66 -0.52
CA THR A 149 -3.33 -7.16 0.37
C THR A 149 -3.78 -7.37 1.82
N SER A 150 -5.09 -7.39 2.07
CA SER A 150 -5.68 -7.50 3.40
C SER A 150 -5.54 -8.90 4.03
N TRP A 151 -6.10 -9.08 5.23
CA TRP A 151 -6.07 -10.32 6.02
C TRP A 151 -7.44 -10.48 6.69
N SER A 152 -8.03 -11.65 6.93
CA SER A 152 -8.09 -12.95 6.22
C SER A 152 -9.47 -13.09 5.57
N ASP A 153 -10.17 -11.97 5.46
CA ASP A 153 -11.52 -11.85 4.95
C ASP A 153 -11.44 -11.13 3.61
N ALA A 154 -11.81 -11.87 2.57
CA ALA A 154 -11.84 -11.39 1.20
C ALA A 154 -13.28 -11.11 0.72
N SER A 155 -14.29 -11.18 1.61
CA SER A 155 -15.70 -11.01 1.24
C SER A 155 -16.01 -9.67 0.59
N TYR A 156 -15.23 -8.63 0.89
CA TYR A 156 -15.33 -7.34 0.22
C TYR A 156 -15.06 -7.42 -1.30
N LEU A 157 -14.43 -8.50 -1.79
CA LEU A 157 -14.18 -8.78 -3.21
C LEU A 157 -15.27 -9.63 -3.87
N ASP A 158 -16.25 -10.17 -3.12
CA ASP A 158 -17.36 -10.93 -3.70
C ASP A 158 -18.12 -10.14 -4.79
N PRO A 159 -18.42 -8.84 -4.63
CA PRO A 159 -19.24 -8.11 -5.60
C PRO A 159 -18.55 -7.81 -6.93
N VAL A 160 -17.21 -7.80 -6.96
CA VAL A 160 -16.43 -7.69 -8.22
C VAL A 160 -16.24 -9.04 -8.90
N GLY A 161 -16.73 -10.13 -8.30
CA GLY A 161 -16.66 -11.47 -8.90
C GLY A 161 -15.27 -12.10 -8.86
N ALA A 162 -14.43 -11.74 -7.88
CA ALA A 162 -13.12 -12.37 -7.71
C ALA A 162 -13.26 -13.86 -7.38
N ASP A 163 -12.38 -14.69 -7.95
CA ASP A 163 -12.37 -16.14 -7.68
C ASP A 163 -11.83 -16.42 -6.26
N LEU A 164 -12.74 -16.60 -5.31
CA LEU A 164 -12.42 -16.84 -3.90
C LEU A 164 -12.42 -18.33 -3.56
N ARG A 165 -11.39 -18.75 -2.82
CA ARG A 165 -11.29 -20.11 -2.29
C ARG A 165 -11.22 -20.11 -0.76
N ALA A 166 -12.14 -20.84 -0.15
CA ALA A 166 -12.15 -21.04 1.30
C ALA A 166 -11.16 -22.14 1.73
N ALA A 167 -10.47 -21.91 2.85
CA ALA A 167 -9.58 -22.87 3.49
C ALA A 167 -9.67 -22.76 5.02
N GLY A 168 -10.65 -23.46 5.60
CA GLY A 168 -10.96 -23.34 7.03
C GLY A 168 -11.56 -21.97 7.34
N SER A 169 -10.94 -21.20 8.25
CA SER A 169 -11.37 -19.85 8.62
C SER A 169 -10.76 -18.73 7.76
N LYS A 170 -10.11 -19.09 6.65
CA LYS A 170 -9.40 -18.15 5.77
C LYS A 170 -9.97 -18.22 4.37
N THR A 171 -9.97 -17.09 3.69
CA THR A 171 -10.27 -16.98 2.26
C THR A 171 -9.03 -16.52 1.51
N TYR A 172 -8.79 -17.10 0.35
CA TYR A 172 -7.73 -16.72 -0.59
C TYR A 172 -8.35 -16.31 -1.93
N VAL A 173 -7.60 -15.54 -2.70
CA VAL A 173 -7.96 -15.13 -4.07
C VAL A 173 -7.03 -15.88 -5.02
N GLU A 174 -7.58 -16.50 -6.05
CA GLU A 174 -6.79 -17.18 -7.07
C GLU A 174 -6.07 -16.15 -7.98
N ASP A 175 -4.80 -16.42 -8.30
CA ASP A 175 -3.95 -15.56 -9.12
C ASP A 175 -3.10 -16.34 -10.14
N ASP A 176 -2.52 -15.63 -11.12
CA ASP A 176 -1.65 -16.21 -12.16
C ASP A 176 -0.22 -16.57 -11.69
N GLY A 177 0.08 -16.37 -10.42
CA GLY A 177 1.42 -16.53 -9.83
C GLY A 177 2.16 -15.19 -9.66
N HIS A 178 1.78 -14.17 -10.42
CA HIS A 178 2.36 -12.81 -10.41
C HIS A 178 1.35 -11.77 -9.93
N GLY A 179 0.26 -12.21 -9.29
CA GLY A 179 -0.74 -11.38 -8.65
C GLY A 179 -1.92 -10.97 -9.53
N ARG A 180 -2.00 -11.35 -10.81
CA ARG A 180 -3.19 -11.05 -11.63
C ARG A 180 -4.34 -11.97 -11.27
N THR A 181 -5.53 -11.42 -11.06
CA THR A 181 -6.76 -12.20 -10.86
C THR A 181 -7.51 -12.39 -12.18
N SER A 182 -8.64 -13.11 -12.15
CA SER A 182 -9.56 -13.21 -13.29
C SER A 182 -10.33 -11.91 -13.58
N VAL A 183 -10.34 -10.96 -12.65
CA VAL A 183 -10.96 -9.64 -12.80
C VAL A 183 -9.92 -8.65 -13.29
N GLU A 184 -10.17 -8.06 -14.46
CA GLU A 184 -9.27 -7.08 -15.08
C GLU A 184 -9.02 -5.88 -14.15
N GLY A 185 -7.76 -5.51 -13.96
CA GLY A 185 -7.38 -4.41 -13.07
C GLY A 185 -7.40 -4.75 -11.57
N LEU A 186 -7.85 -5.95 -11.18
CA LEU A 186 -7.74 -6.45 -9.81
C LEU A 186 -6.54 -7.38 -9.68
N TYR A 187 -5.68 -7.03 -8.74
CA TYR A 187 -4.49 -7.78 -8.36
C TYR A 187 -4.58 -8.20 -6.89
N VAL A 188 -3.85 -9.25 -6.54
CA VAL A 188 -3.76 -9.77 -5.18
C VAL A 188 -2.31 -10.00 -4.79
N ALA A 189 -1.95 -9.71 -3.54
CA ALA A 189 -0.62 -9.99 -3.01
C ALA A 189 -0.64 -10.43 -1.54
N GLY A 190 0.49 -10.99 -1.11
CA GLY A 190 0.77 -11.41 0.25
C GLY A 190 -0.15 -12.55 0.70
N ARG A 191 -0.85 -12.34 1.82
CA ARG A 191 -1.59 -13.43 2.46
C ARG A 191 -2.81 -13.88 1.66
N LEU A 192 -3.49 -12.95 0.97
CA LEU A 192 -4.64 -13.25 0.14
C LEU A 192 -4.27 -14.10 -1.08
N ALA A 193 -3.07 -13.90 -1.63
CA ALA A 193 -2.50 -14.70 -2.72
C ALA A 193 -1.83 -16.01 -2.23
N GLU A 194 -2.24 -16.50 -1.05
CA GLU A 194 -1.74 -17.71 -0.37
C GLU A 194 -0.21 -17.79 -0.17
N ARG A 195 0.50 -16.67 -0.24
CA ARG A 195 1.97 -16.67 -0.07
C ARG A 195 2.37 -17.07 1.34
N TYR A 196 3.60 -17.57 1.46
CA TYR A 196 4.14 -17.98 2.74
C TYR A 196 4.07 -16.84 3.76
N HIS A 197 3.64 -17.18 4.96
CA HIS A 197 3.32 -16.21 5.99
C HIS A 197 4.59 -15.70 6.69
N GLN A 198 5.34 -14.84 6.01
CA GLN A 198 6.54 -14.18 6.49
C GLN A 198 6.54 -12.71 6.01
N ALA A 199 7.00 -11.78 6.86
CA ALA A 199 6.93 -10.36 6.57
C ALA A 199 7.71 -9.97 5.29
N ILE A 200 8.90 -10.54 5.10
CA ILE A 200 9.73 -10.29 3.93
C ILE A 200 9.17 -10.93 2.66
N VAL A 201 8.53 -12.10 2.77
CA VAL A 201 7.85 -12.76 1.64
C VAL A 201 6.65 -11.92 1.20
N ALA A 202 5.85 -11.43 2.16
CA ALA A 202 4.74 -10.54 1.86
C ALA A 202 5.22 -9.24 1.20
N ALA A 203 6.33 -8.65 1.67
CA ALA A 203 6.92 -7.47 1.04
C ALA A 203 7.41 -7.74 -0.40
N GLY A 204 8.08 -8.87 -0.61
CA GLY A 204 8.56 -9.29 -1.93
C GLY A 204 7.42 -9.52 -2.92
N ASP A 205 6.39 -10.24 -2.50
CA ASP A 205 5.22 -10.50 -3.33
C ASP A 205 4.44 -9.21 -3.63
N GLY A 206 4.30 -8.30 -2.66
CA GLY A 206 3.72 -6.97 -2.91
C GLY A 206 4.52 -6.14 -3.93
N ALA A 207 5.85 -6.24 -3.92
CA ALA A 207 6.69 -5.58 -4.93
C ALA A 207 6.52 -6.23 -6.31
N GLU A 208 6.51 -7.56 -6.37
CA GLU A 208 6.30 -8.32 -7.61
C GLU A 208 4.94 -7.97 -8.24
N THR A 209 3.86 -8.03 -7.47
CA THR A 209 2.52 -7.65 -7.93
C THR A 209 2.44 -6.19 -8.38
N ALA A 210 3.15 -5.27 -7.70
CA ALA A 210 3.21 -3.88 -8.16
C ALA A 210 3.95 -3.73 -9.49
N ILE A 211 5.04 -4.47 -9.73
CA ILE A 211 5.74 -4.49 -11.02
C ILE A 211 4.85 -5.06 -12.11
N THR A 212 4.11 -6.14 -11.82
CA THR A 212 3.08 -6.70 -12.70
C THR A 212 2.07 -5.61 -13.10
N LEU A 213 1.52 -4.88 -12.14
CA LEU A 213 0.58 -3.79 -12.39
C LEU A 213 1.21 -2.66 -13.21
N ILE A 214 2.42 -2.22 -12.88
CA ILE A 214 3.15 -1.15 -13.59
C ILE A 214 3.36 -1.54 -15.06
N HIS A 215 3.71 -2.80 -15.32
CA HIS A 215 3.84 -3.33 -16.66
C HIS A 215 2.51 -3.29 -17.43
N ASP A 216 1.42 -3.70 -16.80
CA ASP A 216 0.09 -3.70 -17.41
C ASP A 216 -0.46 -2.27 -17.61
N ALA A 217 0.00 -1.31 -16.82
CA ALA A 217 -0.29 0.12 -16.98
C ALA A 217 0.58 0.80 -18.05
N GLU A 218 1.47 0.05 -18.71
CA GLU A 218 2.41 0.55 -19.74
C GLU A 218 3.26 1.74 -19.29
N VAL A 219 3.48 1.87 -17.98
CA VAL A 219 4.32 2.93 -17.42
C VAL A 219 5.79 2.57 -17.66
N PRO A 220 6.63 3.53 -18.09
CA PRO A 220 8.06 3.28 -18.27
C PRO A 220 8.69 2.70 -17.00
N PHE A 221 9.40 1.59 -17.17
CA PHE A 221 10.15 0.95 -16.10
C PHE A 221 11.17 1.92 -15.50
N TYR A 222 11.37 1.85 -14.18
CA TYR A 222 12.42 2.58 -13.46
C TYR A 222 13.34 1.60 -12.74
N HIS A 223 14.61 1.98 -12.60
CA HIS A 223 15.58 1.18 -11.85
C HIS A 223 15.58 1.51 -10.35
N ASP A 224 15.82 0.51 -9.53
CA ASP A 224 16.01 0.66 -8.08
C ASP A 224 17.39 1.24 -7.72
N TRP A 225 18.38 1.10 -8.62
CA TRP A 225 19.70 1.70 -8.50
C TRP A 225 19.82 3.04 -9.24
N ILE A 226 20.73 3.87 -8.73
CA ILE A 226 21.06 5.18 -9.28
C ILE A 226 22.54 5.20 -9.58
N ALA A 227 22.90 5.56 -10.80
CA ALA A 227 24.28 5.52 -11.26
C ALA A 227 25.03 6.81 -10.86
N PRO A 228 26.34 6.73 -10.61
CA PRO A 228 27.15 7.95 -10.53
C PRO A 228 27.24 8.60 -11.91
N GLU A 229 27.33 9.93 -11.93
CA GLU A 229 27.64 10.72 -13.12
C GLU A 229 28.83 10.13 -13.90
N GLY A 230 28.65 9.97 -15.21
CA GLY A 230 29.68 9.39 -16.09
C GLY A 230 29.62 7.86 -16.27
N TYR A 231 28.81 7.13 -15.50
CA TYR A 231 28.79 5.66 -15.56
C TYR A 231 28.45 5.09 -16.96
N PHE A 232 27.47 5.68 -17.62
CA PHE A 232 27.06 5.45 -18.99
C PHE A 232 27.69 6.47 -19.93
N THR A 233 27.57 7.76 -19.58
CA THR A 233 27.89 8.88 -20.46
C THR A 233 29.38 8.96 -20.83
N ASP A 234 30.31 8.74 -19.88
CA ASP A 234 31.76 8.72 -20.17
C ASP A 234 32.19 7.52 -21.02
N ARG A 235 31.33 6.50 -21.12
CA ARG A 235 31.55 5.33 -22.00
C ARG A 235 30.90 5.50 -23.38
N GLY A 236 30.43 6.71 -23.70
CA GLY A 236 29.75 7.01 -24.95
C GLY A 236 28.38 6.32 -25.09
N ARG A 237 27.73 6.00 -23.96
CA ARG A 237 26.39 5.40 -23.93
C ARG A 237 25.38 6.42 -23.43
N GLU A 238 24.18 6.40 -23.99
CA GLU A 238 23.04 7.12 -23.42
C GLU A 238 22.64 6.47 -22.09
N VAL A 239 22.12 7.29 -21.18
CA VAL A 239 21.54 6.80 -19.92
C VAL A 239 20.27 6.00 -20.28
N PRO A 240 20.17 4.72 -19.89
CA PRO A 240 19.00 3.91 -20.21
C PRO A 240 17.70 4.54 -19.69
N PRO A 241 16.56 4.35 -20.37
CA PRO A 241 15.27 4.76 -19.83
C PRO A 241 15.06 4.22 -18.42
N GLY A 242 14.61 5.08 -17.50
CA GLY A 242 14.40 4.71 -16.10
C GLY A 242 15.67 4.69 -15.22
N CYS A 243 16.85 4.95 -15.78
CA CYS A 243 18.08 5.21 -15.02
C CYS A 243 18.27 6.71 -14.79
N GLU A 244 18.92 7.04 -13.67
CA GLU A 244 19.41 8.39 -13.36
C GLU A 244 20.92 8.31 -13.12
N GLU A 245 21.66 9.30 -13.62
CA GLU A 245 23.04 9.58 -13.24
C GLU A 245 23.08 10.79 -12.31
N ILE A 246 23.71 10.67 -11.13
CA ILE A 246 23.80 11.75 -10.16
C ILE A 246 25.25 12.16 -9.87
N ALA A 247 25.46 13.47 -9.72
CA ALA A 247 26.74 14.02 -9.31
C ALA A 247 27.12 13.56 -7.88
N GLU A 248 28.41 13.55 -7.57
CA GLU A 248 28.92 13.18 -6.24
C GLU A 248 28.32 14.04 -5.11
N THR A 249 28.02 15.31 -5.39
CA THR A 249 27.37 16.22 -4.43
C THR A 249 25.96 15.75 -4.05
N GLU A 250 25.20 15.29 -5.04
CA GLU A 250 23.84 14.76 -4.84
C GLU A 250 23.88 13.40 -4.14
N ARG A 251 24.78 12.51 -4.56
CA ARG A 251 25.00 11.22 -3.87
C ARG A 251 25.27 11.42 -2.38
N ARG A 252 26.17 12.35 -2.03
CA ARG A 252 26.47 12.69 -0.63
C ARG A 252 25.30 13.33 0.10
N ALA A 253 24.47 14.12 -0.58
CA ALA A 253 23.27 14.70 0.01
C ALA A 253 22.26 13.62 0.39
N ARG A 254 21.93 12.71 -0.54
CA ARG A 254 21.07 11.54 -0.29
C ARG A 254 21.62 10.64 0.81
N GLU A 255 22.94 10.44 0.86
CA GLU A 255 23.60 9.66 1.93
C GLU A 255 23.45 10.31 3.32
N ARG A 256 23.64 11.63 3.43
CA ARG A 256 23.44 12.35 4.70
C ARG A 256 21.99 12.28 5.17
N GLU A 257 21.04 12.44 4.25
CA GLU A 257 19.62 12.36 4.55
C GLU A 257 19.23 10.95 5.03
N SER A 258 19.68 9.91 4.33
CA SER A 258 19.45 8.51 4.71
C SER A 258 20.00 8.21 6.11
N LEU A 259 21.24 8.63 6.39
CA LEU A 259 21.84 8.47 7.72
C LEU A 259 21.09 9.23 8.82
N ALA A 260 20.59 10.43 8.52
CA ALA A 260 19.81 11.21 9.47
C ALA A 260 18.48 10.52 9.80
N ALA A 261 17.72 10.10 8.78
CA ALA A 261 16.46 9.40 8.94
C ALA A 261 16.61 8.09 9.73
N MET A 262 17.62 7.29 9.40
CA MET A 262 17.87 6.03 10.12
C MET A 262 18.24 6.25 11.58
N ARG A 263 19.02 7.31 11.88
CA ARG A 263 19.32 7.67 13.27
C ARG A 263 18.07 8.10 14.02
N GLU A 264 17.19 8.85 13.39
CA GLU A 264 15.93 9.30 13.99
C GLU A 264 15.04 8.11 14.36
N TYR A 265 14.76 7.21 13.42
CA TYR A 265 13.90 6.04 13.68
C TYR A 265 14.47 5.06 14.72
N LEU A 266 15.80 4.95 14.80
CA LEU A 266 16.47 3.96 15.65
C LEU A 266 17.05 4.54 16.93
N ALA A 267 16.92 5.85 17.18
CA ALA A 267 17.47 6.50 18.36
C ALA A 267 16.79 6.04 19.65
N GLU A 268 15.47 5.89 19.62
CA GLU A 268 14.66 5.61 20.80
C GLU A 268 13.71 4.41 20.57
N PRO A 269 13.33 3.68 21.63
CA PRO A 269 12.32 2.64 21.52
C PRO A 269 10.99 3.19 21.00
N HIS A 270 10.36 2.45 20.08
CA HIS A 270 9.05 2.81 19.54
C HIS A 270 7.97 2.89 20.65
N GLY A 271 7.23 4.01 20.69
CA GLY A 271 6.29 4.32 21.78
C GLY A 271 5.00 3.48 21.82
N GLU A 272 4.55 2.91 20.69
CA GLU A 272 3.38 2.03 20.66
C GLU A 272 3.68 0.71 21.39
N ARG A 273 2.92 0.42 22.46
CA ARG A 273 2.99 -0.86 23.18
C ARG A 273 2.57 -2.02 22.29
N GLN A 274 3.19 -3.18 22.49
CA GLN A 274 2.73 -4.41 21.84
C GLN A 274 1.35 -4.79 22.37
N ARG A 275 0.38 -4.95 21.47
CA ARG A 275 -0.96 -5.47 21.78
C ARG A 275 -0.98 -6.97 21.50
N THR A 276 -1.41 -7.77 22.48
CA THR A 276 -1.56 -9.22 22.31
C THR A 276 -2.81 -9.56 21.49
N HIS A 277 -3.01 -10.84 21.19
CA HIS A 277 -4.22 -11.29 20.51
C HIS A 277 -5.47 -10.97 21.35
N PRO A 278 -6.60 -10.50 20.77
CA PRO A 278 -7.81 -10.17 21.53
C PRO A 278 -8.30 -11.31 22.44
N SER A 279 -8.17 -12.56 22.00
CA SER A 279 -8.53 -13.73 22.81
C SER A 279 -7.65 -13.99 24.04
N LEU A 280 -6.58 -13.22 24.24
CA LEU A 280 -5.67 -13.31 25.40
C LEU A 280 -5.84 -12.12 26.37
N VAL A 281 -6.79 -11.21 26.08
CA VAL A 281 -7.05 -10.03 26.91
C VAL A 281 -7.81 -10.40 28.19
N ASP A 282 -8.62 -11.47 28.16
CA ASP A 282 -9.40 -11.99 29.29
C ASP A 282 -8.82 -13.27 29.91
N ASP A 283 -7.49 -13.47 29.90
CA ASP A 283 -6.90 -14.65 30.54
C ASP A 283 -6.54 -14.42 32.01
N ASP A 284 -6.82 -15.42 32.87
CA ASP A 284 -6.54 -15.42 34.33
C ASP A 284 -5.05 -15.22 34.67
N ARG A 285 -4.18 -15.01 33.68
CA ARG A 285 -2.74 -14.92 33.83
C ARG A 285 -2.24 -13.49 33.90
N GLY A 286 -3.12 -12.48 33.86
CA GLY A 286 -2.78 -11.07 34.11
C GLY A 286 -1.69 -10.53 33.17
N ARG A 287 -1.71 -10.97 31.90
CA ARG A 287 -0.61 -10.73 30.93
C ARG A 287 -0.56 -9.30 30.38
N ILE A 288 -1.50 -8.45 30.77
CA ILE A 288 -1.53 -7.03 30.44
C ILE A 288 -1.56 -6.27 31.78
N PRO A 289 -0.60 -5.38 32.07
CA PRO A 289 -0.71 -4.47 33.21
C PRO A 289 -1.96 -3.60 33.05
N GLU A 290 -2.75 -3.45 34.12
CA GLU A 290 -3.80 -2.43 34.17
C GLU A 290 -3.15 -1.04 34.03
N GLU A 291 -3.43 -0.38 32.89
CA GLU A 291 -3.09 1.01 32.49
C GLU A 291 -1.62 1.46 32.63
#